data_AF-A0AAV2F506-F1
#
_entry.id   AF-A0AAV2F506-F1
#
_cell.length_a   1.000
_cell.length_b   1.000
_cell.length_c   1.000
_cell.angle_alpha   90.00
_cell.angle_beta   90.00
_cell.angle_gamma   90.00
#
_symmetry.space_group_name_H-M   'P 1'
#
loop_
_entity.id
_entity.type
_entity.pdbx_description
1 polymer ?
#
loop_
_entity_poly.entity_id
_entity_poly.type
_entity_poly.pdbx_seq_one_letter_code
_entity_poly.pdbx_strand_id
1 'polypeptide(L)'
;MAYQQIYHQQQQQLQQQLQSFWWNQCQEIEKVTDFKIHSLPFPRIKKIMKADEDARMISAEAPVVFARACEMFILLGRYCS
;
A
#
# COMPACT_ATOMS: atom_id res chain seq x y z
N MET A 1 22.70 28.74 -5.93
CA MET A 1 23.47 27.55 -5.53
C MET A 1 22.89 26.86 -4.30
N ALA A 2 22.67 27.55 -3.16
CA ALA A 2 22.08 26.94 -1.97
C ALA A 2 20.70 26.26 -2.20
N TYR A 3 19.81 26.88 -2.98
CA TYR A 3 18.51 26.28 -3.31
C TYR A 3 18.63 24.91 -3.98
N GLN A 4 19.47 24.77 -5.01
CA GLN A 4 19.69 23.48 -5.68
C GLN A 4 20.22 22.41 -4.73
N GLN A 5 21.09 22.79 -3.79
CA GLN A 5 21.60 21.88 -2.78
C GLN A 5 20.51 21.41 -1.82
N ILE A 6 19.66 22.31 -1.35
CA ILE A 6 18.51 21.99 -0.48
C ILE A 6 17.52 21.07 -1.21
N TYR A 7 17.20 21.33 -2.49
CA TYR A 7 16.34 20.47 -3.29
C TYR A 7 16.92 19.06 -3.45
N HIS A 8 18.22 18.95 -3.72
CA HIS A 8 18.87 17.64 -3.85
C HIS A 8 18.88 16.87 -2.53
N GLN A 9 19.10 17.56 -1.41
CA GLN A 9 19.13 16.95 -0.08
C GLN A 9 17.73 16.46 0.35
N GLN A 10 16.67 17.22 0.07
CA GLN A 10 15.29 16.76 0.30
C GLN A 10 14.94 15.52 -0.54
N GLN A 11 15.36 15.50 -1.81
CA GLN A 11 15.13 14.34 -2.69
C GLN A 11 15.83 13.07 -2.18
N GLN A 12 17.08 13.19 -1.71
CA GLN A 12 17.81 12.07 -1.12
C GLN A 12 17.12 11.56 0.15
N GLN A 13 16.65 12.46 1.02
CA GLN A 13 15.98 12.10 2.26
C GLN A 13 14.66 11.35 1.99
N LEU A 14 13.86 11.81 1.02
CA LEU A 14 12.64 11.13 0.60
C LEU A 14 12.94 9.73 0.04
N GLN A 15 13.97 9.59 -0.80
CA GLN A 15 14.37 8.28 -1.34
C GLN A 15 14.74 7.29 -0.24
N GLN A 16 15.50 7.72 0.78
CA GLN A 16 15.87 6.85 1.90
C GLN A 16 14.63 6.42 2.72
N GLN A 17 13.69 7.34 2.95
CA GLN A 17 12.45 7.02 3.66
C GLN A 17 11.60 6.01 2.89
N LEU A 18 11.45 6.19 1.57
CA LEU A 18 10.73 5.26 0.72
C LEU A 18 11.41 3.88 0.68
N GLN A 19 12.74 3.83 0.59
CA GLN A 19 13.47 2.57 0.60
C GLN A 19 13.27 1.80 1.92
N SER A 20 13.35 2.49 3.06
CA SER A 20 13.08 1.89 4.37
C SER A 20 11.63 1.44 4.50
N PHE A 21 10.68 2.24 4.01
CA PHE A 21 9.26 1.85 3.98
C PHE A 21 9.05 0.55 3.21
N TRP A 22 9.54 0.44 1.97
CA TRP A 22 9.37 -0.76 1.15
C TRP A 22 10.04 -1.98 1.77
N TRP A 23 11.24 -1.82 2.30
CA TRP A 23 11.93 -2.88 3.04
C TRP A 23 11.07 -3.42 4.19
N ASN A 24 10.54 -2.53 5.02
CA ASN A 24 9.69 -2.91 6.15
C ASN A 24 8.38 -3.56 5.67
N GLN A 25 7.72 -3.03 4.64
CA GLN A 25 6.48 -3.61 4.12
C GLN A 25 6.69 -5.03 3.60
N CYS A 26 7.78 -5.31 2.88
CA CYS A 26 8.12 -6.65 2.40
C CYS A 26 8.32 -7.63 3.57
N GLN A 27 9.10 -7.22 4.58
CA GLN A 27 9.33 -8.04 5.77
C GLN A 27 8.04 -8.33 6.55
N GLU A 28 7.13 -7.37 6.63
CA GLU A 28 5.84 -7.60 7.28
C GLU A 28 4.95 -8.54 6.47
N ILE A 29 4.95 -8.44 5.13
CA ILE A 29 4.20 -9.36 4.26
C ILE A 29 4.69 -10.80 4.42
N GLU A 30 6.01 -11.02 4.49
CA GLU A 30 6.61 -12.35 4.70
C GLU A 30 6.19 -13.00 6.03
N LYS A 31 5.88 -12.20 7.05
CA LYS A 31 5.45 -12.67 8.38
C LYS A 31 3.94 -12.89 8.51
N VAL A 32 3.14 -12.34 7.60
CA VAL A 32 1.68 -12.49 7.65
C VAL A 32 1.31 -13.93 7.32
N THR A 33 0.85 -14.65 8.34
CA THR A 33 0.35 -16.03 8.22
C THR A 33 -1.16 -16.12 8.31
N ASP A 34 -1.82 -15.07 8.84
CA ASP A 34 -3.29 -14.98 8.92
C ASP A 34 -3.81 -13.76 8.15
N PHE A 35 -4.46 -14.04 7.03
CA PHE A 35 -5.09 -13.08 6.13
C PHE A 35 -6.47 -12.61 6.61
N LYS A 36 -6.92 -13.02 7.79
CA LYS A 36 -8.22 -12.61 8.35
C LYS A 36 -8.16 -11.31 9.13
N ILE A 37 -6.96 -10.84 9.49
CA ILE A 37 -6.74 -9.63 10.28
C ILE A 37 -6.36 -8.47 9.34
N HIS A 38 -7.33 -7.95 8.60
CA HIS A 38 -7.16 -6.71 7.82
C HIS A 38 -7.98 -5.58 8.43
N SER A 39 -7.42 -4.37 8.43
CA SER A 39 -8.12 -3.17 8.94
C SER A 39 -9.30 -2.76 8.08
N LEU A 40 -9.32 -3.19 6.81
CA LEU A 40 -10.36 -2.91 5.84
C LEU A 40 -11.40 -4.03 5.79
N PRO A 41 -12.69 -3.72 5.95
CA PRO A 41 -13.74 -4.74 5.98
C PRO A 41 -13.96 -5.37 4.60
N PHE A 42 -13.76 -6.69 4.52
CA PHE A 42 -13.91 -7.52 3.32
C PHE A 42 -15.20 -7.25 2.51
N PRO A 43 -16.39 -7.07 3.12
CA PRO A 43 -17.61 -6.77 2.36
C PRO A 43 -17.53 -5.47 1.55
N ARG A 44 -16.81 -4.45 2.04
CA ARG A 44 -16.66 -3.17 1.33
C ARG A 44 -15.73 -3.31 0.13
N ILE A 45 -14.63 -4.05 0.28
CA ILE A 45 -13.69 -4.34 -0.81
C ILE A 45 -14.43 -5.09 -1.92
N LYS A 46 -15.18 -6.14 -1.57
CA LYS A 46 -15.98 -6.91 -2.53
C LYS A 46 -17.02 -6.04 -3.26
N LYS A 47 -17.67 -5.10 -2.55
CA LYS A 47 -18.64 -4.17 -3.15
C LYS A 47 -17.98 -3.22 -4.16
N ILE A 48 -16.79 -2.70 -3.85
CA ILE A 48 -16.02 -1.85 -4.77
C ILE A 48 -15.61 -2.65 -6.01
N MET A 49 -15.08 -3.86 -5.82
CA MET A 49 -14.66 -4.71 -6.94
C MET A 49 -15.82 -5.14 -7.84
N LYS A 50 -17.04 -5.30 -7.29
CA LYS A 50 -18.26 -5.63 -8.05
C LYS A 50 -19.00 -4.41 -8.60
N ALA A 51 -18.52 -3.20 -8.35
CA ALA A 51 -19.07 -2.01 -9.00
C ALA A 51 -18.72 -1.97 -10.50
N ASP A 52 -17.69 -2.74 -10.89
CA ASP A 52 -17.39 -3.05 -12.29
C ASP A 52 -18.36 -4.12 -12.80
N GLU A 53 -19.25 -3.73 -13.74
CA GLU A 53 -20.30 -4.59 -14.30
C GLU A 53 -19.74 -5.81 -15.05
N ASP A 54 -18.48 -5.74 -15.51
CA ASP A 54 -17.80 -6.85 -16.20
C ASP A 54 -17.14 -7.84 -15.22
N ALA A 55 -16.98 -7.47 -13.94
CA ALA A 55 -16.42 -8.31 -12.89
C ALA A 55 -17.43 -9.33 -12.34
N ARG A 56 -17.81 -10.33 -13.16
CA ARG A 56 -18.80 -11.36 -12.79
C ARG A 56 -18.37 -12.23 -11.61
N MET A 57 -17.09 -12.57 -11.53
CA MET A 57 -16.52 -13.41 -10.47
C MET A 57 -15.25 -12.77 -9.92
N ILE A 58 -15.09 -12.85 -8.60
CA ILE A 58 -13.92 -12.38 -7.88
C ILE A 58 -13.36 -13.57 -7.11
N SER A 59 -12.10 -13.89 -7.34
CA SER A 59 -11.39 -14.93 -6.57
C SER A 59 -11.43 -14.60 -5.07
N ALA A 60 -11.52 -15.61 -4.21
CA ALA A 60 -11.51 -15.43 -2.76
C ALA A 60 -10.22 -14.74 -2.26
N GLU A 61 -9.12 -14.90 -2.98
CA GLU A 61 -7.81 -14.31 -2.65
C GLU A 61 -7.72 -12.83 -3.02
N ALA A 62 -8.46 -12.38 -4.03
CA ALA A 62 -8.31 -11.04 -4.55
C ALA A 62 -8.67 -9.96 -3.51
N PRO A 63 -9.80 -10.03 -2.76
CA PRO A 63 -10.08 -9.03 -1.73
C PRO A 63 -9.09 -9.03 -0.57
N VAL A 64 -8.45 -10.17 -0.28
CA VAL A 64 -7.39 -10.27 0.74
C VAL A 64 -6.15 -9.49 0.31
N VAL A 65 -5.68 -9.74 -0.93
CA VAL A 65 -4.54 -8.99 -1.51
C VAL A 65 -4.87 -7.50 -1.61
N PHE A 66 -6.08 -7.16 -2.03
CA PHE A 66 -6.54 -5.77 -2.09
C PHE A 66 -6.56 -5.09 -0.72
N ALA A 67 -6.98 -5.79 0.34
CA ALA A 67 -6.96 -5.22 1.69
C ALA A 67 -5.55 -4.76 2.08
N ARG A 68 -4.54 -5.62 1.86
CA ARG A 68 -3.14 -5.28 2.14
C ARG A 68 -2.59 -4.19 1.22
N ALA A 69 -2.89 -4.27 -0.07
CA ALA A 69 -2.46 -3.27 -1.03
C ALA A 69 -3.03 -1.88 -0.70
N CYS A 70 -4.30 -1.79 -0.30
CA CYS A 70 -4.93 -0.54 0.11
C CYS A 70 -4.30 0.03 1.41
N GLU A 71 -3.96 -0.81 2.39
CA GLU A 71 -3.22 -0.36 3.58
C GLU A 71 -1.86 0.25 3.19
N MET A 72 -1.09 -0.45 2.36
CA MET A 72 0.21 0.03 1.87
C MET A 72 0.06 1.33 1.09
N PHE A 73 -0.98 1.45 0.25
CA PHE A 73 -1.25 2.66 -0.53
C PHE A 73 -1.56 3.86 0.38
N ILE A 74 -2.39 3.67 1.41
CA ILE A 74 -2.70 4.73 2.39
C ILE A 74 -1.43 5.15 3.16
N LEU A 75 -0.61 4.20 3.58
CA LEU A 75 0.64 4.49 4.28
C LEU A 75 1.64 5.22 3.38
N LEU A 76 1.81 4.76 2.14
CA LEU A 76 2.67 5.40 1.15
C LEU A 76 2.23 6.84 0.86
N GLY A 77 0.91 7.09 0.77
CA GLY A 77 0.36 8.43 0.59
C GLY A 77 0.78 9.41 1.70
N ARG A 78 1.02 8.92 2.93
CA ARG A 78 1.53 9.73 4.05
C ARG A 78 3.01 10.11 3.93
N TYR A 79 3.80 9.39 3.13
CA TYR A 79 5.21 9.72 2.87
C TYR A 79 5.38 10.70 1.72
N CYS A 80 4.38 10.82 0.84
CA CYS A 80 4.37 11.75 -0.29
C CYS A 80 3.63 13.06 -0.01
N SER A 81 2.96 13.19 1.14
CA SER A 81 2.24 14.39 1.60
C SER A 81 3.09 15.17 2.59
#